data_AF-A0AAE8IPQ7-F1
#
_entry.id   AF-A0AAE8IPQ7-F1
#
_cell.length_a   1.000
_cell.length_b   1.000
_cell.length_c   1.000
_cell.angle_alpha   90.00
_cell.angle_beta   90.00
_cell.angle_gamma   90.00
#
_symmetry.space_group_name_H-M   'P 1'
#
loop_
_entity.id
_entity.type
_entity.pdbx_description
1 polymer ?
#
loop_
_entity_poly.entity_id
_entity_poly.type
_entity_poly.pdbx_seq_one_letter_code
_entity_poly.pdbx_strand_id
1 'polypeptide(L)'
;MNSFFCAESSRKLGEDPIGWGVNTTYYLLLEYAQPWRENILESDPQFIPLLKFYQTFLTPRKIQIRPIFIWGESSSKDRSRAILLKQEQGFIRGYKRQEFTISKLAEVIPILETCFTDSDSFFATTDSSQQQRDILVCTHGTYDKCCGKYGKPFYRQAVRLVQELNLEDRVRIWQATHFGGHRFAPTAIEFPGGRYYGRLDEASLQSLLTRQGDLDFLKKVYRGWGVLPAPVQILERGLWYRHGWQWLDYGVDFQILDANKDETFFRCQITAQQEGDRQIIYTAEIVEDPTQNIHLRGGCKVPTAERYPQFKLQNLSQTSSH
;
A
#
# COMPACT_ATOMS: atom_id res chain seq x y z
N MET A 1 -7.98 12.37 -31.44
CA MET A 1 -7.28 13.02 -30.32
C MET A 1 -6.47 11.98 -29.59
N ASN A 2 -5.14 12.13 -29.53
CA ASN A 2 -4.27 11.15 -28.90
C ASN A 2 -4.45 11.25 -27.37
N SER A 3 -5.19 10.31 -26.77
CA SER A 3 -5.54 10.39 -25.36
C SER A 3 -4.31 10.07 -24.51
N PHE A 4 -3.73 11.07 -23.83
CA PHE A 4 -2.59 10.89 -22.91
C PHE A 4 -2.94 9.91 -21.77
N PHE A 5 -2.09 8.91 -21.49
CA PHE A 5 -2.23 8.01 -20.34
C PHE A 5 -0.99 8.12 -19.45
N CYS A 6 -1.16 8.58 -18.20
CA CYS A 6 -0.04 8.75 -17.27
C CYS A 6 0.73 7.44 -17.03
N ALA A 7 0.02 6.30 -16.99
CA ALA A 7 0.64 4.99 -16.82
C ALA A 7 1.55 4.57 -17.98
N GLU A 8 1.15 4.88 -19.22
CA GLU A 8 1.97 4.62 -20.40
C GLU A 8 3.18 5.56 -20.42
N SER A 9 2.99 6.83 -20.07
CA SER A 9 4.05 7.82 -20.01
C SER A 9 5.14 7.44 -18.99
N SER A 10 4.73 7.10 -17.76
CA SER A 10 5.63 6.65 -16.68
C SER A 10 6.42 5.42 -17.10
N ARG A 11 5.75 4.42 -17.72
CA ARG A 11 6.40 3.20 -18.21
C ARG A 11 7.42 3.49 -19.32
N LYS A 12 7.07 4.35 -20.28
CA LYS A 12 7.97 4.73 -21.39
C LYS A 12 9.21 5.47 -20.91
N LEU A 13 9.08 6.28 -19.86
CA LEU A 13 10.19 7.02 -19.25
C LEU A 13 11.03 6.17 -18.29
N GLY A 14 10.64 4.92 -18.02
CA GLY A 14 11.41 4.04 -17.16
C GLY A 14 11.37 4.42 -15.67
N GLU A 15 10.35 5.15 -15.21
CA GLU A 15 10.22 5.55 -13.80
C GLU A 15 10.34 4.33 -12.87
N ASP A 16 11.20 4.38 -11.87
CA ASP A 16 11.28 3.39 -10.81
C ASP A 16 10.12 3.61 -9.82
N PRO A 17 9.24 2.60 -9.60
CA PRO A 17 8.11 2.75 -8.68
C PRO A 17 8.49 2.84 -7.20
N ILE A 18 9.72 2.49 -6.79
CA ILE A 18 10.10 2.42 -5.38
C ILE A 18 10.01 3.77 -4.66
N GLY A 19 9.66 3.76 -3.37
CA GLY A 19 9.50 4.98 -2.56
C GLY A 19 8.14 5.65 -2.73
N TRP A 20 7.23 5.06 -3.53
CA TRP A 20 5.88 5.58 -3.78
C TRP A 20 4.79 4.77 -3.08
N GLY A 21 5.14 3.90 -2.14
CA GLY A 21 4.21 3.32 -1.17
C GLY A 21 3.74 4.40 -0.20
N VAL A 22 2.44 4.49 0.05
CA VAL A 22 1.91 5.50 0.97
C VAL A 22 2.19 5.08 2.40
N ASN A 23 2.95 5.89 3.13
CA ASN A 23 3.17 5.67 4.56
C ASN A 23 1.96 6.14 5.37
N THR A 24 1.31 5.23 6.09
CA THR A 24 0.15 5.58 6.92
C THR A 24 -0.03 4.60 8.08
N THR A 25 -0.50 5.13 9.21
CA THR A 25 -0.67 4.35 10.44
C THR A 25 -1.95 3.53 10.43
N TYR A 26 -3.05 4.06 9.88
CA TYR A 26 -4.34 3.39 9.88
C TYR A 26 -4.96 3.33 8.49
N TYR A 27 -5.60 2.21 8.15
CA TYR A 27 -6.54 2.12 7.03
C TYR A 27 -7.95 1.79 7.53
N LEU A 28 -8.93 2.36 6.86
CA LEU A 28 -10.32 1.90 6.91
C LEU A 28 -10.68 1.37 5.52
N LEU A 29 -10.81 0.06 5.38
CA LEU A 29 -11.38 -0.53 4.17
C LEU A 29 -12.88 -0.66 4.38
N LEU A 30 -13.67 0.00 3.52
CA LEU A 30 -15.12 0.05 3.68
C LEU A 30 -15.79 -0.50 2.42
N GLU A 31 -16.59 -1.54 2.58
CA GLU A 31 -17.29 -2.14 1.46
C GLU A 31 -18.42 -1.23 0.96
N TYR A 32 -18.29 -0.73 -0.27
CA TYR A 32 -19.23 0.21 -0.88
C TYR A 32 -19.35 -0.05 -2.38
N ALA A 33 -20.58 -0.29 -2.84
CA ALA A 33 -20.85 -0.70 -4.21
C ALA A 33 -20.43 0.34 -5.25
N GLN A 34 -20.00 -0.14 -6.42
CA GLN A 34 -19.78 0.69 -7.60
C GLN A 34 -21.12 1.12 -8.23
N PRO A 35 -21.16 2.23 -9.00
CA PRO A 35 -20.04 3.09 -9.42
C PRO A 35 -19.61 4.11 -8.37
N TRP A 36 -18.30 4.37 -8.32
CA TRP A 36 -17.72 5.38 -7.44
C TRP A 36 -17.55 6.73 -8.13
N ARG A 37 -17.94 7.80 -7.43
CA ARG A 37 -17.65 9.19 -7.81
C ARG A 37 -16.20 9.53 -7.47
N GLU A 38 -15.62 10.54 -8.12
CA GLU A 38 -14.20 10.91 -7.94
C GLU A 38 -13.82 11.14 -6.47
N ASN A 39 -14.58 11.98 -5.75
CA ASN A 39 -14.40 12.22 -4.31
C ASN A 39 -15.56 11.62 -3.52
N ILE A 40 -15.57 10.30 -3.34
CA ILE A 40 -16.72 9.55 -2.77
C ILE A 40 -17.17 10.12 -1.42
N LEU A 41 -16.23 10.36 -0.50
CA LEU A 41 -16.53 10.89 0.84
C LEU A 41 -17.26 12.23 0.79
N GLU A 42 -16.87 13.12 -0.13
CA GLU A 42 -17.41 14.47 -0.27
C GLU A 42 -18.67 14.54 -1.12
N SER A 43 -18.81 13.59 -2.05
CA SER A 43 -19.84 13.64 -3.09
C SER A 43 -21.06 12.76 -2.82
N ASP A 44 -20.99 11.84 -1.85
CA ASP A 44 -22.12 11.00 -1.46
C ASP A 44 -22.65 11.40 -0.08
N PRO A 45 -23.92 11.87 0.02
CA PRO A 45 -24.52 12.30 1.28
C PRO A 45 -24.47 11.26 2.41
N GLN A 46 -24.39 9.96 2.08
CA GLN A 46 -24.29 8.90 3.09
C GLN A 46 -23.00 8.97 3.92
N PHE A 47 -21.95 9.63 3.42
CA PHE A 47 -20.70 9.83 4.15
C PHE A 47 -20.63 11.15 4.93
N ILE A 48 -21.66 12.01 4.88
CA ILE A 48 -21.69 13.25 5.69
C ILE A 48 -21.43 12.97 7.19
N PRO A 49 -22.03 11.95 7.83
CA PRO A 49 -21.73 11.64 9.22
C PRO A 49 -20.26 11.26 9.44
N LEU A 50 -19.67 10.48 8.52
CA LEU A 50 -18.28 10.08 8.60
C LEU A 50 -17.34 11.28 8.40
N LEU A 51 -17.63 12.17 7.46
CA LEU A 51 -16.89 13.42 7.27
C LEU A 51 -16.92 14.31 8.52
N LYS A 52 -18.09 14.45 9.14
CA LYS A 52 -18.23 15.18 10.40
C LYS A 52 -17.36 14.54 11.48
N PHE A 53 -17.39 13.22 11.62
CA PHE A 53 -16.53 12.48 12.54
C PHE A 53 -15.04 12.74 12.28
N TYR A 54 -14.60 12.75 11.02
CA TYR A 54 -13.21 13.10 10.68
C TYR A 54 -12.85 14.49 11.18
N GLN A 55 -13.70 15.49 10.94
CA GLN A 55 -13.47 16.88 11.32
C GLN A 55 -13.51 17.11 12.84
N THR A 56 -14.42 16.46 13.56
CA THR A 56 -14.65 16.72 14.99
C THR A 56 -13.85 15.79 15.90
N PHE A 57 -13.50 14.59 15.45
CA PHE A 57 -12.82 13.59 16.27
C PHE A 57 -11.37 13.38 15.85
N LEU A 58 -11.11 13.10 14.56
CA LEU A 58 -9.79 12.69 14.09
C LEU A 58 -8.84 13.87 13.89
N THR A 59 -9.29 14.94 13.23
CA THR A 59 -8.46 16.12 12.94
C THR A 59 -7.90 16.78 14.20
N PRO A 60 -8.70 17.05 15.27
CA PRO A 60 -8.16 17.65 16.50
C PRO A 60 -7.13 16.77 17.22
N ARG A 61 -7.22 15.44 17.03
CA ARG A 61 -6.31 14.45 17.60
C ARG A 61 -5.12 14.13 16.70
N LYS A 62 -5.03 14.75 15.51
CA LYS A 62 -4.00 14.48 14.49
C LYS A 62 -3.90 13.00 14.11
N ILE A 63 -5.00 12.26 14.17
CA ILE A 63 -5.05 10.85 13.79
C ILE A 63 -5.12 10.75 12.28
N GLN A 64 -4.15 10.04 11.68
CA GLN A 64 -4.11 9.78 10.25
C GLN A 64 -4.71 8.41 9.94
N ILE A 65 -5.86 8.39 9.29
CA ILE A 65 -6.49 7.18 8.76
C ILE A 65 -6.79 7.36 7.27
N ARG A 66 -6.46 6.33 6.48
CA ARG A 66 -6.71 6.31 5.04
C ARG A 66 -7.95 5.45 4.73
N PRO A 67 -9.08 6.07 4.39
CA PRO A 67 -10.24 5.33 3.91
C PRO A 67 -10.01 4.85 2.48
N ILE A 68 -10.34 3.59 2.20
CA ILE A 68 -10.37 2.99 0.87
C ILE A 68 -11.68 2.22 0.74
N PHE A 69 -12.47 2.52 -0.29
CA PHE A 69 -13.67 1.75 -0.54
C PHE A 69 -13.35 0.54 -1.39
N ILE A 70 -13.93 -0.60 -1.01
CA ILE A 70 -13.68 -1.89 -1.65
C ILE A 70 -14.99 -2.51 -2.14
N TRP A 71 -14.90 -3.31 -3.19
CA TRP A 71 -16.01 -4.11 -3.72
C TRP A 71 -15.47 -5.36 -4.44
N GLY A 72 -16.06 -6.52 -4.22
CA GLY A 72 -15.54 -7.79 -4.75
C GLY A 72 -16.63 -8.82 -5.04
N GLU A 73 -16.24 -10.02 -5.46
CA GLU A 73 -17.20 -11.10 -5.76
C GLU A 73 -17.93 -11.62 -4.51
N SER A 74 -17.27 -11.56 -3.35
CA SER A 74 -17.88 -11.92 -2.06
C SER A 74 -18.76 -10.81 -1.47
N SER A 75 -18.98 -9.70 -2.20
CA SER A 75 -19.74 -8.57 -1.72
C SER A 75 -21.25 -8.81 -1.73
N SER A 76 -21.94 -8.29 -0.72
CA SER A 76 -23.40 -8.37 -0.59
C SER A 76 -24.01 -6.97 -0.58
N LYS A 77 -25.26 -6.86 -1.08
CA LYS A 77 -26.04 -5.62 -0.96
C LYS A 77 -26.65 -5.44 0.42
N ASP A 78 -26.88 -6.52 1.14
CA ASP A 78 -27.56 -6.52 2.44
C ASP A 78 -26.57 -6.46 3.62
N ARG A 79 -25.27 -6.61 3.34
CA ARG A 79 -24.22 -6.71 4.34
C ARG A 79 -22.93 -6.13 3.81
N SER A 80 -22.42 -5.10 4.48
CA SER A 80 -21.13 -4.49 4.19
C SER A 80 -20.08 -4.93 5.21
N ARG A 81 -18.80 -4.80 4.84
CA ARG A 81 -17.66 -4.98 5.74
C ARG A 81 -16.97 -3.66 6.03
N ALA A 82 -16.49 -3.51 7.25
CA ALA A 82 -15.49 -2.53 7.64
C ALA A 82 -14.26 -3.26 8.15
N ILE A 83 -13.11 -3.03 7.53
CA ILE A 83 -11.84 -3.61 7.95
C ILE A 83 -10.95 -2.48 8.43
N LEU A 84 -10.59 -2.50 9.71
CA LEU A 84 -9.63 -1.59 10.30
C LEU A 84 -8.26 -2.23 10.35
N LEU A 85 -7.27 -1.48 9.89
CA LEU A 85 -5.87 -1.91 9.89
C LEU A 85 -5.06 -0.87 10.66
N LYS A 86 -4.24 -1.32 11.61
CA LYS A 86 -3.33 -0.48 12.41
C LYS A 86 -1.91 -0.99 12.23
N GLN A 87 -1.00 -0.11 11.87
CA GLN A 87 0.43 -0.43 11.80
C GLN A 87 0.92 -0.95 13.16
N GLU A 88 1.64 -2.06 13.15
CA GLU A 88 2.27 -2.60 14.35
C GLU A 88 3.29 -1.63 14.95
N GLN A 89 3.60 -1.80 16.23
CA GLN A 89 4.65 -1.04 16.94
C GLN A 89 5.81 -1.98 17.30
N GLY A 90 7.01 -1.42 17.48
CA GLY A 90 8.23 -2.20 17.72
C GLY A 90 8.79 -2.76 16.42
N PHE A 91 9.07 -4.06 16.37
CA PHE A 91 9.48 -4.74 15.14
C PHE A 91 8.28 -5.03 14.25
N ILE A 92 8.01 -4.10 13.33
CA ILE A 92 6.84 -4.04 12.47
C ILE A 92 6.89 -5.16 11.43
N ARG A 93 5.85 -6.00 11.35
CA ARG A 93 5.66 -6.98 10.26
C ARG A 93 4.55 -6.61 9.29
N GLY A 94 3.75 -5.61 9.66
CA GLY A 94 2.70 -5.04 8.81
C GLY A 94 1.65 -4.35 9.65
N TYR A 95 0.39 -4.71 9.40
CA TYR A 95 -0.77 -4.14 10.05
C TYR A 95 -1.54 -5.20 10.82
N LYS A 96 -1.90 -4.90 12.06
CA LYS A 96 -2.96 -5.62 12.78
C LYS A 96 -4.30 -5.31 12.15
N ARG A 97 -5.22 -6.29 12.14
CA ARG A 97 -6.49 -6.23 11.43
C ARG A 97 -7.66 -6.51 12.37
N GLN A 98 -8.75 -5.78 12.19
CA GLN A 98 -10.05 -6.09 12.78
C GLN A 98 -11.11 -5.96 11.69
N GLU A 99 -11.94 -6.98 11.51
CA GLU A 99 -12.99 -7.00 10.48
C GLU A 99 -14.38 -7.07 11.12
N PHE A 100 -15.25 -6.18 10.68
CA PHE A 100 -16.61 -6.04 11.17
C PHE A 100 -17.60 -6.22 10.04
N THR A 101 -18.68 -6.92 10.33
CA THR A 101 -19.89 -6.90 9.52
C THR A 101 -20.74 -5.73 9.97
N ILE A 102 -21.14 -4.87 9.02
CA ILE A 102 -22.01 -3.73 9.27
C ILE A 102 -23.23 -3.78 8.35
N SER A 103 -24.39 -3.37 8.88
CA SER A 103 -25.64 -3.30 8.10
C SER A 103 -25.89 -1.90 7.56
N LYS A 104 -25.37 -0.87 8.24
CA LYS A 104 -25.46 0.54 7.84
C LYS A 104 -24.09 1.20 7.94
N LEU A 105 -23.77 2.07 6.98
CA LEU A 105 -22.49 2.81 6.97
C LEU A 105 -22.24 3.61 8.26
N ALA A 106 -23.29 4.12 8.91
CA ALA A 106 -23.18 4.86 10.17
C ALA A 106 -22.61 4.02 11.33
N GLU A 107 -22.72 2.68 11.28
CA GLU A 107 -22.16 1.77 12.29
C GLU A 107 -20.62 1.82 12.34
N VAL A 108 -19.96 2.34 11.29
CA VAL A 108 -18.50 2.49 11.29
C VAL A 108 -18.02 3.52 12.32
N ILE A 109 -18.82 4.53 12.64
CA ILE A 109 -18.45 5.62 13.55
C ILE A 109 -18.17 5.13 14.97
N PRO A 110 -19.09 4.42 15.67
CA PRO A 110 -18.82 3.91 17.00
C PRO A 110 -17.66 2.88 17.03
N ILE A 111 -17.44 2.14 15.94
CA ILE A 111 -16.28 1.24 15.80
C ILE A 111 -14.98 2.05 15.79
N LEU A 112 -14.92 3.14 15.01
CA LEU A 112 -13.77 4.05 14.98
C LEU A 112 -13.55 4.75 16.34
N GLU A 113 -14.62 5.21 17.00
CA GLU A 113 -14.54 5.81 18.34
C GLU A 113 -13.92 4.85 19.35
N THR A 114 -14.36 3.58 19.34
CA THR A 114 -13.79 2.54 20.21
C THR A 114 -12.33 2.29 19.87
N CYS A 115 -12.01 2.11 18.58
CA CYS A 115 -10.65 1.90 18.07
C CYS A 115 -9.67 3.01 18.47
N PHE A 116 -10.12 4.27 18.51
CA PHE A 116 -9.26 5.40 18.82
C PHE A 116 -9.30 5.85 20.27
N THR A 117 -10.26 5.37 21.07
CA THR A 117 -10.27 5.53 22.53
C THR A 117 -9.24 4.61 23.19
N ASP A 118 -9.20 3.33 22.81
CA ASP A 118 -8.21 2.37 23.32
C ASP A 118 -7.73 1.46 22.18
N SER A 119 -6.75 1.97 21.45
CA SER A 119 -6.26 1.32 20.24
C SER A 119 -5.44 0.07 20.52
N ASP A 120 -4.79 -0.05 21.67
CA ASP A 120 -3.97 -1.23 21.94
C ASP A 120 -4.85 -2.42 22.32
N SER A 121 -5.86 -2.20 23.17
CA SER A 121 -6.86 -3.22 23.50
C SER A 121 -7.69 -3.62 22.28
N PHE A 122 -8.10 -2.65 21.44
CA PHE A 122 -8.92 -2.92 20.25
C PHE A 122 -8.24 -3.90 19.27
N PHE A 123 -6.92 -3.85 19.15
CA PHE A 123 -6.14 -4.75 18.28
C PHE A 123 -5.45 -5.90 19.04
N ALA A 124 -5.66 -6.05 20.35
CA ALA A 124 -5.01 -7.08 21.17
C ALA A 124 -5.47 -8.51 20.83
N THR A 125 -6.74 -8.68 20.49
CA THR A 125 -7.37 -9.98 20.19
C THR A 125 -7.35 -10.35 18.71
N THR A 126 -6.51 -9.68 17.91
CA THR A 126 -6.39 -9.99 16.49
C THR A 126 -5.94 -11.43 16.31
N ASP A 127 -6.84 -12.28 15.82
CA ASP A 127 -6.57 -13.70 15.64
C ASP A 127 -5.54 -13.89 14.52
N SER A 128 -4.31 -14.20 14.91
CA SER A 128 -3.19 -14.48 14.00
C SER A 128 -3.37 -15.80 13.24
N SER A 129 -4.35 -16.64 13.63
CA SER A 129 -4.57 -17.96 13.03
C SER A 129 -5.24 -17.92 11.66
N GLN A 130 -5.80 -16.78 11.23
CA GLN A 130 -6.39 -16.59 9.90
C GLN A 130 -5.63 -15.52 9.11
N GLN A 131 -4.48 -15.89 8.54
CA GLN A 131 -3.71 -15.02 7.63
C GLN A 131 -4.38 -14.87 6.25
N GLN A 132 -5.65 -14.50 6.22
CA GLN A 132 -6.34 -14.07 5.02
C GLN A 132 -5.63 -12.83 4.47
N ARG A 133 -5.12 -12.92 3.23
CA ARG A 133 -4.53 -11.80 2.49
C ARG A 133 -5.62 -11.07 1.71
N ASP A 134 -5.55 -9.75 1.71
CA ASP A 134 -6.44 -8.88 0.94
C ASP A 134 -5.61 -8.14 -0.12
N ILE A 135 -5.91 -8.35 -1.40
CA ILE A 135 -5.25 -7.67 -2.51
C ILE A 135 -6.22 -6.66 -3.11
N LEU A 136 -5.91 -5.38 -2.93
CA LEU A 136 -6.76 -4.26 -3.35
C LEU A 136 -6.27 -3.72 -4.68
N VAL A 137 -6.97 -4.02 -5.76
CA VAL A 137 -6.69 -3.52 -7.11
C VAL A 137 -7.43 -2.21 -7.36
N CYS A 138 -6.71 -1.13 -7.64
CA CYS A 138 -7.35 0.15 -7.94
C CYS A 138 -8.08 0.10 -9.29
N THR A 139 -9.40 0.22 -9.30
CA THR A 139 -10.23 0.24 -10.52
C THR A 139 -11.01 1.55 -10.72
N HIS A 140 -10.65 2.59 -9.95
CA HIS A 140 -11.37 3.86 -9.85
C HIS A 140 -11.22 4.76 -11.09
N GLY A 141 -11.87 4.38 -12.20
CA GLY A 141 -11.73 5.04 -13.50
C GLY A 141 -12.24 6.47 -13.60
N THR A 142 -13.17 6.87 -12.72
CA THR A 142 -13.68 8.26 -12.60
C THR A 142 -12.63 9.19 -11.99
N TYR A 143 -11.81 8.68 -11.07
CA TYR A 143 -10.67 9.42 -10.52
C TYR A 143 -9.55 9.58 -11.55
N ASP A 144 -9.04 8.47 -12.09
CA ASP A 144 -8.08 8.50 -13.20
C ASP A 144 -8.34 7.37 -14.19
N LYS A 145 -8.39 7.71 -15.49
CA LYS A 145 -8.70 6.75 -16.55
C LYS A 145 -7.69 5.61 -16.67
N CYS A 146 -6.44 5.77 -16.20
CA CYS A 146 -5.48 4.67 -16.14
C CYS A 146 -5.90 3.60 -15.14
N CYS A 147 -6.48 3.97 -13.98
CA CYS A 147 -7.06 3.01 -13.04
C CYS A 147 -8.19 2.21 -13.67
N GLY A 148 -9.07 2.88 -14.43
CA GLY A 148 -10.15 2.21 -15.15
C GLY A 148 -9.66 1.31 -16.29
N LYS A 149 -8.77 1.83 -17.14
CA LYS A 149 -8.24 1.14 -18.34
C LYS A 149 -7.41 -0.10 -18.00
N TYR A 150 -6.53 0.01 -16.99
CA TYR A 150 -5.58 -1.06 -16.65
C TYR A 150 -6.00 -1.87 -15.43
N GLY A 151 -6.62 -1.24 -14.43
CA GLY A 151 -7.00 -1.90 -13.18
C GLY A 151 -8.16 -2.89 -13.35
N LYS A 152 -9.20 -2.57 -14.13
CA LYS A 152 -10.35 -3.48 -14.31
C LYS A 152 -9.98 -4.80 -15.00
N PRO A 153 -9.23 -4.81 -16.12
CA PRO A 153 -8.74 -6.05 -16.71
C PRO A 153 -7.86 -6.84 -15.74
N PHE A 154 -6.93 -6.17 -15.07
CA PHE A 154 -6.04 -6.82 -14.10
C PHE A 154 -6.79 -7.43 -12.90
N TYR A 155 -7.83 -6.77 -12.39
CA TYR A 155 -8.69 -7.34 -11.33
C TYR A 155 -9.30 -8.68 -11.76
N ARG A 156 -9.84 -8.77 -12.99
CA ARG A 156 -10.42 -10.03 -13.51
C ARG A 156 -9.36 -11.12 -13.64
N GLN A 157 -8.17 -10.76 -14.12
CA GLN A 157 -7.04 -11.68 -14.19
C GLN A 157 -6.60 -12.15 -12.80
N ALA A 158 -6.56 -11.25 -11.81
CA ALA A 158 -6.20 -11.57 -10.44
C ALA A 158 -7.19 -12.53 -9.77
N VAL A 159 -8.50 -12.30 -9.96
CA VAL A 159 -9.55 -13.21 -9.48
C VAL A 159 -9.38 -14.60 -10.09
N ARG A 160 -9.25 -14.68 -11.42
CA ARG A 160 -9.04 -15.94 -12.13
C ARG A 160 -7.80 -16.67 -11.63
N LEU A 161 -6.69 -15.96 -11.47
CA LEU A 161 -5.43 -16.54 -11.03
C LEU A 161 -5.51 -17.09 -9.59
N VAL A 162 -6.20 -16.39 -8.69
CA VAL A 162 -6.45 -16.91 -7.33
C VAL A 162 -7.24 -18.22 -7.37
N GLN A 163 -8.24 -18.31 -8.26
CA GLN A 163 -9.01 -19.55 -8.46
C GLN A 163 -8.16 -20.67 -9.06
N GLU A 164 -7.37 -20.39 -10.09
CA GLU A 164 -6.49 -21.37 -10.74
C GLU A 164 -5.42 -21.92 -9.78
N LEU A 165 -4.97 -21.10 -8.83
CA LEU A 165 -4.00 -21.49 -7.81
C LEU A 165 -4.64 -22.10 -6.54
N ASN A 166 -5.97 -22.23 -6.47
CA ASN A 166 -6.72 -22.71 -5.30
C ASN A 166 -6.37 -21.92 -4.03
N LEU A 167 -6.42 -20.58 -4.12
CA LEU A 167 -6.06 -19.64 -3.06
C LEU A 167 -7.26 -18.88 -2.49
N GLU A 168 -8.50 -19.19 -2.89
CA GLU A 168 -9.72 -18.47 -2.53
C GLU A 168 -9.94 -18.39 -1.00
N ASP A 169 -9.62 -19.47 -0.28
CA ASP A 169 -9.74 -19.54 1.18
C ASP A 169 -8.67 -18.71 1.92
N ARG A 170 -7.65 -18.21 1.21
CA ARG A 170 -6.49 -17.51 1.79
C ARG A 170 -6.26 -16.12 1.20
N VAL A 171 -6.82 -15.82 0.03
CA VAL A 171 -6.63 -14.54 -0.68
C VAL A 171 -7.97 -14.00 -1.19
N ARG A 172 -8.32 -12.77 -0.78
CA ARG A 172 -9.45 -12.01 -1.35
C ARG A 172 -8.91 -10.95 -2.30
N ILE A 173 -9.43 -10.93 -3.52
CA ILE A 173 -9.17 -9.87 -4.49
C ILE A 173 -10.30 -8.85 -4.43
N TRP A 174 -9.94 -7.59 -4.26
CA TRP A 174 -10.86 -6.47 -4.16
C TRP A 174 -10.65 -5.49 -5.29
N GLN A 175 -11.74 -5.01 -5.88
CA GLN A 175 -11.71 -3.72 -6.53
C GLN A 175 -11.62 -2.66 -5.44
N ALA A 176 -10.80 -1.65 -5.65
CA ALA A 176 -10.58 -0.58 -4.68
C ALA A 176 -10.64 0.79 -5.32
N THR A 177 -11.00 1.79 -4.52
CA THR A 177 -10.91 3.19 -4.88
C THR A 177 -9.46 3.65 -4.96
N HIS A 178 -9.27 4.84 -5.52
CA HIS A 178 -7.93 5.36 -5.72
C HIS A 178 -7.14 5.52 -4.41
N PHE A 179 -5.97 4.88 -4.35
CA PHE A 179 -5.07 4.93 -3.19
C PHE A 179 -3.67 5.48 -3.54
N GLY A 180 -3.54 6.21 -4.65
CA GLY A 180 -2.27 6.77 -5.12
C GLY A 180 -1.55 5.90 -6.15
N GLY A 181 -0.77 6.54 -7.01
CA GLY A 181 0.11 5.86 -7.98
C GLY A 181 -0.58 5.40 -9.26
N HIS A 182 -1.61 6.10 -9.76
CA HIS A 182 -2.29 5.71 -11.02
C HIS A 182 -1.37 5.72 -12.25
N ARG A 183 -0.26 6.48 -12.21
CA ARG A 183 0.81 6.40 -13.22
C ARG A 183 1.62 5.10 -13.17
N PHE A 184 1.41 4.28 -12.15
CA PHE A 184 1.90 2.91 -12.08
C PHE A 184 0.78 1.89 -12.32
N ALA A 185 -0.36 2.27 -12.93
CA ALA A 185 -1.45 1.32 -13.15
C ALA A 185 -1.01 0.12 -14.05
N PRO A 186 -1.53 -1.09 -13.79
CA PRO A 186 -2.42 -1.45 -12.68
C PRO A 186 -1.68 -1.47 -11.34
N THR A 187 -2.34 -1.00 -10.27
CA THR A 187 -1.76 -0.94 -8.93
C THR A 187 -2.51 -1.82 -7.95
N ALA A 188 -1.79 -2.41 -7.01
CA ALA A 188 -2.35 -3.17 -5.91
C ALA A 188 -1.74 -2.80 -4.55
N ILE A 189 -2.49 -3.02 -3.47
CA ILE A 189 -1.97 -3.09 -2.10
C ILE A 189 -2.24 -4.50 -1.58
N GLU A 190 -1.27 -5.12 -0.94
CA GLU A 190 -1.47 -6.39 -0.23
C GLU A 190 -1.51 -6.16 1.28
N PHE A 191 -2.61 -6.52 1.94
CA PHE A 191 -2.75 -6.58 3.39
C PHE A 191 -2.74 -8.04 3.90
N PRO A 192 -2.32 -8.29 5.16
CA PRO A 192 -1.96 -7.32 6.21
C PRO A 192 -0.56 -6.71 6.07
N GLY A 193 0.27 -7.13 5.11
CA GLY A 193 1.62 -6.60 4.95
C GLY A 193 1.68 -5.09 4.67
N GLY A 194 0.67 -4.54 3.99
CA GLY A 194 0.66 -3.13 3.56
C GLY A 194 1.69 -2.82 2.47
N ARG A 195 1.93 -3.78 1.58
CA ARG A 195 2.92 -3.64 0.49
C ARG A 195 2.26 -3.13 -0.78
N TYR A 196 2.86 -2.10 -1.37
CA TYR A 196 2.34 -1.42 -2.55
C TYR A 196 3.02 -1.93 -3.81
N TYR A 197 2.21 -2.17 -4.85
CA TYR A 197 2.65 -2.63 -6.15
C TYR A 197 2.04 -1.80 -7.27
N GLY A 198 2.74 -1.75 -8.40
CA GLY A 198 2.34 -1.09 -9.64
C GLY A 198 2.82 -1.87 -10.85
N ARG A 199 2.25 -1.59 -12.02
CA ARG A 199 2.59 -2.20 -13.30
C ARG A 199 2.51 -3.73 -13.26
N LEU A 200 1.65 -4.26 -12.40
CA LEU A 200 1.48 -5.70 -12.24
C LEU A 200 0.94 -6.31 -13.53
N ASP A 201 1.35 -7.55 -13.74
CA ASP A 201 0.87 -8.48 -14.75
C ASP A 201 0.62 -9.84 -14.10
N GLU A 202 0.17 -10.81 -14.89
CA GLU A 202 -0.15 -12.16 -14.40
C GLU A 202 1.04 -12.83 -13.72
N ALA A 203 2.24 -12.74 -14.33
CA ALA A 203 3.44 -13.41 -13.86
C ALA A 203 3.93 -12.82 -12.53
N SER A 204 4.02 -11.49 -12.44
CA SER A 204 4.39 -10.82 -11.19
C SER A 204 3.36 -11.04 -10.08
N LEU A 205 2.07 -11.06 -10.40
CA LEU A 205 1.03 -11.40 -9.43
C LEU A 205 1.14 -12.86 -8.97
N GLN A 206 1.37 -13.80 -9.88
CA GLN A 206 1.57 -15.21 -9.54
C GLN A 206 2.72 -15.39 -8.57
N SER A 207 3.89 -14.77 -8.85
CA SER A 207 5.04 -14.80 -7.94
C SER A 207 4.71 -14.24 -6.56
N LEU A 208 3.97 -13.12 -6.47
CA LEU A 208 3.53 -12.53 -5.20
C LEU A 208 2.52 -13.43 -4.45
N LEU A 209 1.61 -14.07 -5.17
CA LEU A 209 0.61 -14.97 -4.58
C LEU A 209 1.26 -16.21 -3.99
N THR A 210 2.17 -16.85 -4.75
CA THR A 210 2.83 -18.09 -4.35
C THR A 210 4.06 -17.86 -3.46
N ARG A 211 4.57 -16.63 -3.38
CA ARG A 211 5.85 -16.26 -2.74
C ARG A 211 7.02 -17.08 -3.30
N GLN A 212 7.07 -17.21 -4.63
CA GLN A 212 8.06 -18.03 -5.35
C GLN A 212 8.64 -17.29 -6.54
N GLY A 213 9.76 -17.83 -7.05
CA GLY A 213 10.49 -17.29 -8.19
C GLY A 213 11.53 -16.25 -7.79
N ASP A 214 12.26 -15.77 -8.79
CA ASP A 214 13.26 -14.71 -8.64
C ASP A 214 12.59 -13.36 -8.38
N LEU A 215 13.28 -12.47 -7.67
CA LEU A 215 12.80 -11.17 -7.24
C LEU A 215 13.13 -10.03 -8.21
N ASP A 216 13.84 -10.29 -9.31
CA ASP A 216 14.18 -9.28 -10.33
C ASP A 216 12.98 -8.45 -10.82
N PHE A 217 11.77 -9.02 -10.82
CA PHE A 217 10.55 -8.32 -11.19
C PHE A 217 10.19 -7.17 -10.23
N LEU A 218 10.63 -7.20 -8.96
CA LEU A 218 10.37 -6.16 -7.97
C LEU A 218 10.91 -4.79 -8.42
N LYS A 219 12.00 -4.75 -9.20
CA LYS A 219 12.51 -3.50 -9.79
C LYS A 219 11.45 -2.78 -10.63
N LYS A 220 10.54 -3.53 -11.25
CA LYS A 220 9.52 -2.99 -12.14
C LYS A 220 8.19 -2.73 -11.46
N VAL A 221 7.90 -3.44 -10.37
CA VAL A 221 6.55 -3.47 -9.78
C VAL A 221 6.45 -2.98 -8.34
N TYR A 222 7.51 -3.11 -7.55
CA TYR A 222 7.44 -2.85 -6.11
C TYR A 222 7.53 -1.36 -5.82
N ARG A 223 6.47 -0.81 -5.22
CA ARG A 223 6.40 0.61 -4.88
C ARG A 223 6.93 0.90 -3.48
N GLY A 224 6.94 -0.11 -2.61
CA GLY A 224 7.47 -0.02 -1.26
C GLY A 224 6.49 -0.50 -0.19
N TRP A 225 7.00 -0.56 1.04
CA TRP A 225 6.26 -1.00 2.21
C TRP A 225 5.60 0.19 2.91
N GLY A 226 4.27 0.20 3.01
CA GLY A 226 3.48 1.30 3.57
C GLY A 226 3.72 1.58 5.06
N VAL A 227 4.47 0.75 5.78
CA VAL A 227 4.89 1.03 7.15
C VAL A 227 6.15 1.89 7.24
N LEU A 228 6.89 2.01 6.12
CA LEU A 228 8.17 2.70 6.04
C LEU A 228 8.02 4.04 5.29
N PRO A 229 8.73 5.10 5.70
CA PRO A 229 8.80 6.34 4.92
C PRO A 229 9.58 6.11 3.61
N ALA A 230 9.35 6.97 2.62
CA ALA A 230 9.84 6.83 1.25
C ALA A 230 11.34 6.45 1.10
N PRO A 231 12.31 7.14 1.74
CA PRO A 231 13.73 6.77 1.59
C PRO A 231 14.04 5.38 2.16
N VAL A 232 13.37 4.98 3.24
CA VAL A 232 13.57 3.68 3.88
C VAL A 232 12.97 2.54 3.05
N GLN A 233 11.92 2.80 2.26
CA GLN A 233 11.41 1.82 1.29
C GLN A 233 12.47 1.43 0.24
N ILE A 234 13.36 2.36 -0.14
CA ILE A 234 14.45 2.09 -1.10
C ILE A 234 15.50 1.17 -0.48
N LEU A 235 15.89 1.42 0.78
CA LEU A 235 16.74 0.53 1.55
C LEU A 235 16.10 -0.86 1.67
N GLU A 236 14.82 -0.92 2.03
CA GLU A 236 14.10 -2.18 2.22
C GLU A 236 14.03 -3.03 0.95
N ARG A 237 13.86 -2.45 -0.24
CA ARG A 237 13.96 -3.20 -1.49
C ARG A 237 15.35 -3.81 -1.70
N GLY A 238 16.41 -3.14 -1.25
CA GLY A 238 17.76 -3.73 -1.23
C GLY A 238 17.84 -4.99 -0.35
N LEU A 239 17.09 -5.02 0.75
CA LEU A 239 17.02 -6.17 1.66
C LEU A 239 16.19 -7.32 1.09
N TRP A 240 15.14 -7.04 0.32
CA TRP A 240 14.45 -8.05 -0.49
C TRP A 240 15.42 -8.83 -1.38
N TYR A 241 16.27 -8.14 -2.14
CA TYR A 241 17.23 -8.81 -3.03
C TYR A 241 18.27 -9.63 -2.27
N ARG A 242 18.57 -9.26 -1.01
CA ARG A 242 19.55 -9.98 -0.19
C ARG A 242 18.96 -11.23 0.45
N HIS A 243 17.73 -11.16 0.93
CA HIS A 243 17.11 -12.21 1.74
C HIS A 243 16.07 -13.06 0.99
N GLY A 244 15.69 -12.65 -0.22
CA GLY A 244 14.65 -13.36 -0.95
C GLY A 244 13.28 -13.20 -0.28
N TRP A 245 12.41 -14.18 -0.50
CA TRP A 245 11.06 -14.23 0.07
C TRP A 245 11.05 -14.30 1.60
N GLN A 246 12.11 -14.78 2.24
CA GLN A 246 12.25 -14.85 3.71
C GLN A 246 12.24 -13.45 4.35
N TRP A 247 12.52 -12.40 3.57
CA TRP A 247 12.42 -11.02 4.05
C TRP A 247 11.03 -10.70 4.63
N LEU A 248 9.98 -11.35 4.13
CA LEU A 248 8.60 -11.16 4.60
C LEU A 248 8.38 -11.58 6.06
N ASP A 249 9.25 -12.41 6.62
CA ASP A 249 9.13 -12.95 7.98
C ASP A 249 9.86 -12.09 9.03
N TYR A 250 10.65 -11.10 8.58
CA TYR A 250 11.35 -10.17 9.46
C TYR A 250 10.39 -9.10 9.99
N GLY A 251 10.40 -8.89 11.30
CA GLY A 251 9.94 -7.63 11.89
C GLY A 251 11.03 -6.58 11.75
N VAL A 252 10.64 -5.33 11.49
CA VAL A 252 11.59 -4.23 11.27
C VAL A 252 11.32 -3.03 12.15
N ASP A 253 12.38 -2.41 12.66
CA ASP A 253 12.40 -1.04 13.13
C ASP A 253 13.30 -0.21 12.20
N PHE A 254 13.12 1.10 12.15
CA PHE A 254 13.88 1.96 11.25
C PHE A 254 14.19 3.33 11.83
N GLN A 255 15.27 3.92 11.34
CA GLN A 255 15.68 5.28 11.67
C GLN A 255 16.23 5.99 10.43
N ILE A 256 15.92 7.28 10.27
CA ILE A 256 16.63 8.16 9.35
C ILE A 256 17.69 8.87 10.17
N LEU A 257 18.95 8.48 9.97
CA LEU A 257 20.10 8.92 10.75
C LEU A 257 20.55 10.32 10.35
N ASP A 258 20.42 10.66 9.06
CA ASP A 258 20.80 11.94 8.51
C ASP A 258 19.97 12.25 7.25
N ALA A 259 19.74 13.52 6.97
CA ALA A 259 19.06 14.00 5.77
C ALA A 259 19.50 15.44 5.47
N ASN A 260 19.79 15.73 4.19
CA ASN A 260 20.07 17.11 3.80
C ASN A 260 18.76 17.91 3.64
N LYS A 261 18.87 19.25 3.67
CA LYS A 261 17.70 20.15 3.61
C LYS A 261 16.90 20.00 2.31
N ASP A 262 17.59 19.65 1.24
CA ASP A 262 17.11 19.55 -0.13
C ASP A 262 16.40 18.22 -0.40
N GLU A 263 16.44 17.29 0.56
CA GLU A 263 15.90 15.92 0.46
C GLU A 263 16.46 15.12 -0.74
N THR A 264 17.70 15.42 -1.12
CA THR A 264 18.44 14.70 -2.18
C THR A 264 19.40 13.64 -1.63
N PHE A 265 19.58 13.61 -0.31
CA PHE A 265 20.39 12.62 0.41
C PHE A 265 19.74 12.23 1.73
N PHE A 266 19.74 10.93 2.02
CA PHE A 266 19.36 10.36 3.31
C PHE A 266 20.34 9.28 3.73
N ARG A 267 20.64 9.20 5.02
CA ARG A 267 21.27 8.02 5.62
C ARG A 267 20.23 7.27 6.43
N CYS A 268 19.91 6.05 6.02
CA CYS A 268 18.83 5.25 6.60
C CYS A 268 19.38 4.02 7.30
N GLN A 269 18.67 3.59 8.35
CA GLN A 269 18.92 2.35 9.07
C GLN A 269 17.63 1.52 9.14
N ILE A 270 17.76 0.21 8.91
CA ILE A 270 16.74 -0.79 9.25
C ILE A 270 17.35 -1.78 10.23
N THR A 271 16.71 -1.96 11.39
CA THR A 271 16.99 -3.05 12.31
C THR A 271 15.97 -4.15 12.04
N ALA A 272 16.42 -5.31 11.61
CA ALA A 272 15.58 -6.45 11.27
C ALA A 272 15.74 -7.58 12.30
N GLN A 273 14.64 -8.24 12.63
CA GLN A 273 14.63 -9.36 13.56
C GLN A 273 13.62 -10.43 13.13
N GLN A 274 14.06 -11.69 13.07
CA GLN A 274 13.19 -12.87 13.05
C GLN A 274 12.89 -13.31 14.49
N GLU A 275 11.80 -14.05 14.68
CA GLU A 275 11.39 -14.48 16.02
C GLU A 275 12.45 -15.41 16.64
N GLY A 276 13.02 -15.01 17.78
CA GLY A 276 14.10 -15.73 18.45
C GLY A 276 15.52 -15.45 17.93
N ASP A 277 15.66 -14.66 16.86
CA ASP A 277 16.96 -14.36 16.25
C ASP A 277 17.62 -13.08 16.78
N ARG A 278 18.94 -13.00 16.56
CA ARG A 278 19.72 -11.78 16.75
C ARG A 278 19.24 -10.68 15.82
N GLN A 279 19.28 -9.44 16.31
CA GLN A 279 18.96 -8.29 15.47
C GLN A 279 20.10 -8.04 14.47
N ILE A 280 19.70 -7.75 13.24
CA ILE A 280 20.61 -7.38 12.17
C ILE A 280 20.34 -5.93 11.81
N ILE A 281 21.37 -5.11 11.84
CA ILE A 281 21.29 -3.68 11.55
C ILE A 281 21.86 -3.44 10.15
N TYR A 282 21.04 -2.83 9.29
CA TYR A 282 21.40 -2.42 7.95
C TYR A 282 21.47 -0.91 7.89
N THR A 283 22.60 -0.35 7.43
CA THR A 283 22.73 1.08 7.18
C THR A 283 23.08 1.33 5.73
N ALA A 284 22.45 2.30 5.10
CA ALA A 284 22.76 2.69 3.73
C ALA A 284 22.50 4.18 3.48
N GLU A 285 23.03 4.66 2.37
CA GLU A 285 22.80 6.00 1.84
C GLU A 285 21.81 5.92 0.68
N ILE A 286 20.82 6.81 0.70
CA ILE A 286 19.82 6.99 -0.35
C ILE A 286 20.11 8.33 -1.00
N VAL A 287 20.62 8.28 -2.22
CA VAL A 287 21.12 9.46 -2.92
C VAL A 287 20.31 9.66 -4.18
N GLU A 288 19.86 10.89 -4.43
CA GLU A 288 19.24 11.23 -5.71
C GLU A 288 20.21 10.91 -6.85
N ASP A 289 19.67 10.36 -7.93
CA ASP A 289 20.38 10.20 -9.19
C ASP A 289 19.82 11.17 -10.23
N PRO A 290 20.44 12.35 -10.40
CA PRO A 290 19.98 13.35 -11.35
C PRO A 290 19.88 12.85 -12.79
N THR A 291 20.63 11.80 -13.16
CA THR A 291 20.62 11.22 -14.50
C THR A 291 19.39 10.37 -14.78
N GLN A 292 18.72 9.89 -13.72
CA GLN A 292 17.50 9.09 -13.79
C GLN A 292 16.24 9.94 -13.56
N ASN A 293 16.38 11.20 -13.15
CA ASN A 293 15.24 12.09 -12.95
C ASN A 293 14.40 12.22 -14.23
N ILE A 294 13.08 12.16 -14.06
CA ILE A 294 12.13 12.23 -15.17
C ILE A 294 11.21 13.42 -15.00
N HIS A 295 10.70 13.93 -16.13
CA HIS A 295 9.65 14.93 -16.15
C HIS A 295 8.39 14.31 -16.75
N LEU A 296 7.33 14.24 -15.96
CA LEU A 296 6.06 13.66 -16.42
C LEU A 296 4.87 14.34 -15.79
N ARG A 297 3.71 14.22 -16.45
CA ARG A 297 2.43 14.62 -15.88
C ARG A 297 2.02 13.56 -14.86
N GLY A 298 1.94 13.94 -13.59
CA GLY A 298 1.69 13.02 -12.47
C GLY A 298 0.43 12.18 -12.64
N GLY A 299 -0.58 12.70 -13.34
CA GLY A 299 -1.85 12.05 -13.67
C GLY A 299 -2.46 12.45 -14.99
N CYS A 300 -3.50 11.74 -15.41
CA CYS A 300 -4.15 11.99 -16.71
C CYS A 300 -4.81 13.37 -16.79
N LYS A 301 -5.24 13.93 -15.65
CA LYS A 301 -5.86 15.25 -15.53
C LYS A 301 -4.85 16.37 -15.22
N VAL A 302 -3.62 16.02 -14.82
CA VAL A 302 -2.57 17.01 -14.50
C VAL A 302 -2.08 17.62 -15.82
N PRO A 303 -2.12 18.95 -16.03
CA PRO A 303 -1.82 19.55 -17.33
C PRO A 303 -0.31 19.62 -17.63
N THR A 304 0.50 19.83 -16.60
CA THR A 304 1.93 20.11 -16.71
C THR A 304 2.78 18.92 -16.26
N ALA A 305 3.95 18.77 -16.89
CA ALA A 305 4.94 17.84 -16.42
C ALA A 305 5.72 18.47 -15.25
N GLU A 306 6.02 17.67 -14.23
CA GLU A 306 6.82 18.04 -13.07
C GLU A 306 8.02 17.12 -12.97
N ARG A 307 9.07 17.55 -12.25
CA ARG A 307 10.24 16.73 -11.96
C ARG A 307 9.89 15.67 -10.92
N TYR A 308 10.19 14.41 -11.23
CA TYR A 308 10.11 13.28 -10.31
C TYR A 308 11.53 12.79 -10.04
N PRO A 309 12.09 13.05 -8.84
CA PRO A 309 13.43 12.59 -8.51
C PRO A 309 13.49 11.06 -8.45
N GLN A 310 14.61 10.49 -8.84
CA GLN A 310 14.89 9.07 -8.71
C GLN A 310 16.08 8.89 -7.77
N PHE A 311 16.07 7.82 -6.97
CA PHE A 311 17.06 7.61 -5.93
C PHE A 311 17.72 6.25 -6.09
N LYS A 312 18.98 6.16 -5.67
CA LYS A 312 19.76 4.93 -5.64
C LYS A 312 20.20 4.61 -4.22
N LEU A 313 20.31 3.31 -3.97
CA LEU A 313 20.90 2.76 -2.76
C LEU A 313 22.42 2.70 -2.92
N GLN A 314 23.16 3.28 -1.97
CA GLN A 314 24.61 3.27 -1.93
C GLN A 314 25.10 2.83 -0.54
N ASN A 315 26.33 2.31 -0.47
CA ASN A 315 27.02 2.03 0.78
C ASN A 315 26.22 1.15 1.77
N LEU A 316 25.47 0.16 1.25
CA LEU A 316 24.71 -0.78 2.09
C LEU A 316 25.66 -1.65 2.91
N SER A 317 25.64 -1.44 4.21
CA SER A 317 26.43 -2.14 5.22
C SER A 317 25.53 -2.94 6.17
N GLN A 318 26.09 -3.96 6.80
CA GLN A 318 25.40 -4.83 7.76
C GLN A 318 26.27 -4.99 9.01
N THR A 319 25.66 -4.85 10.17
CA THR A 319 26.24 -5.19 11.48
C THR A 319 25.27 -6.10 12.24
N SER A 320 25.79 -7.01 13.06
CA SER A 320 24.97 -7.85 13.94
C SER A 320 25.11 -7.35 15.36
N SER A 321 24.02 -7.13 16.09
CA SER A 321 24.10 -6.89 17.53
C SER A 321 24.31 -8.24 18.24
N HIS A 322 25.28 -8.30 19.16
CA HIS A 322 25.62 -9.53 19.87
C HIS A 322 24.56 -10.02 20.84
#